data_AF-A0A7L2RV89-F1
#
_entry.id   AF-A0A7L2RV89-F1
#
_cell.length_a   1.000
_cell.length_b   1.000
_cell.length_c   1.000
_cell.angle_alpha   90.00
_cell.angle_beta   90.00
_cell.angle_gamma   90.00
#
_symmetry.space_group_name_H-M   'P 1'
#
loop_
_entity.id
_entity.type
_entity.pdbx_description
1 polymer ?
#
loop_
_entity_poly.entity_id
_entity_poly.type
_entity_poly.pdbx_seq_one_letter_code
_entity_poly.pdbx_strand_id
1 'polypeptide(L)'
;PALFMENTRKGSIVSRANSIGSTSASSVPNTDDEDSDYHQEPYKESYKDRRRRAHTQAEQKRRDAIKKGYDDLQAIVPTCEQQDFSIGSPKLSKAIVLQKTIDYIQFLHKEKKKQEEEVSTLRKDVMALKIMKV
;
A
#
# COMPACT_ATOMS: atom_id res chain seq x y z
N PRO A 1 -42.43 -47.59 15.26
CA PRO A 1 -43.50 -46.77 15.87
C PRO A 1 -42.91 -45.61 16.69
N ALA A 2 -43.30 -44.38 16.33
CA ALA A 2 -43.08 -43.11 17.01
C ALA A 2 -41.65 -42.57 17.07
N LEU A 3 -41.34 -41.29 16.81
CA LEU A 3 -42.06 -40.12 16.27
C LEU A 3 -40.95 -39.15 15.83
N PHE A 4 -40.86 -38.84 14.55
CA PHE A 4 -40.00 -37.75 14.05
C PHE A 4 -40.88 -36.50 14.02
N MET A 5 -40.60 -35.53 14.89
CA MET A 5 -41.29 -34.25 14.90
C MET A 5 -40.37 -33.16 14.35
N GLU A 6 -40.93 -32.51 13.35
CA GLU A 6 -40.42 -31.52 12.43
C GLU A 6 -40.13 -30.20 13.15
N ASN A 7 -38.94 -29.62 12.94
CA ASN A 7 -38.59 -28.29 13.43
C ASN A 7 -38.38 -27.35 12.24
N THR A 8 -39.47 -26.78 11.73
CA THR A 8 -39.49 -25.76 10.67
C THR A 8 -38.88 -24.45 11.21
N ARG A 9 -37.57 -24.24 11.05
CA ARG A 9 -36.96 -22.93 11.27
C ARG A 9 -37.13 -22.10 9.99
N LYS A 10 -38.07 -21.16 10.02
CA LYS A 10 -38.22 -20.10 9.01
C LYS A 10 -36.91 -19.31 8.92
N GLY A 11 -36.17 -19.48 7.83
CA GLY A 11 -35.02 -18.66 7.50
C GLY A 11 -35.47 -17.24 7.16
N SER A 12 -35.14 -16.28 8.03
CA SER A 12 -35.26 -14.85 7.73
C SER A 12 -34.15 -14.48 6.75
N ILE A 13 -34.51 -14.33 5.47
CA ILE A 13 -33.65 -13.71 4.46
C ILE A 13 -33.58 -12.20 4.73
N VAL A 14 -32.60 -11.79 5.54
CA VAL A 14 -32.30 -10.37 5.69
C VAL A 14 -31.45 -9.95 4.49
N SER A 15 -32.10 -9.41 3.46
CA SER A 15 -31.43 -8.70 2.37
C SER A 15 -30.70 -7.49 2.96
N ARG A 16 -29.39 -7.60 3.15
CA ARG A 16 -28.53 -6.45 3.46
C ARG A 16 -28.21 -5.74 2.15
N ALA A 17 -29.02 -4.74 1.81
CA ALA A 17 -28.65 -3.72 0.84
C ALA A 17 -27.53 -2.88 1.45
N ASN A 18 -26.29 -3.10 1.00
CA ASN A 18 -25.21 -2.12 1.22
C ASN A 18 -25.27 -1.10 0.07
N SER A 19 -26.09 -0.06 0.24
CA SER A 19 -25.87 1.21 -0.46
C SER A 19 -24.89 2.03 0.36
N ILE A 20 -23.63 2.04 -0.06
CA ILE A 20 -22.68 3.08 0.32
C ILE A 20 -22.22 3.73 -0.97
N GLY A 21 -22.99 4.75 -1.36
CA GLY A 21 -22.63 5.67 -2.41
C GLY A 21 -21.27 6.29 -2.11
N SER A 22 -20.30 6.01 -2.95
CA SER A 22 -19.07 6.79 -3.01
C SER A 22 -19.36 8.01 -3.87
N THR A 23 -19.69 9.14 -3.25
CA THR A 23 -19.69 10.45 -3.90
C THR A 23 -18.25 10.95 -3.98
N SER A 24 -17.56 10.63 -5.07
CA SER A 24 -16.39 11.41 -5.48
C SER A 24 -16.89 12.55 -6.34
N ALA A 25 -16.96 13.74 -5.73
CA ALA A 25 -17.21 14.98 -6.43
C ALA A 25 -16.06 15.27 -7.41
N SER A 26 -16.34 15.14 -8.70
CA SER A 26 -15.71 15.93 -9.74
C SER A 26 -16.84 16.49 -10.61
N SER A 27 -17.25 17.72 -10.31
CA SER A 27 -18.18 18.48 -11.14
C SER A 27 -17.48 18.89 -12.43
N VAL A 28 -17.55 18.00 -13.43
CA VAL A 28 -17.43 18.40 -14.83
C VAL A 28 -18.87 18.68 -15.28
N PRO A 29 -19.19 19.86 -15.85
CA PRO A 29 -20.53 20.09 -16.35
C PRO A 29 -20.73 19.14 -17.53
N ASN A 30 -21.54 18.10 -17.33
CA ASN A 30 -22.10 17.35 -18.43
C ASN A 30 -23.00 18.33 -19.19
N THR A 31 -22.63 18.67 -20.42
CA THR A 31 -23.57 19.29 -21.35
C THR A 31 -24.66 18.27 -21.60
N ASP A 32 -25.83 18.60 -21.07
CA ASP A 32 -27.12 17.99 -21.36
C ASP A 32 -27.51 18.41 -22.77
N ASP A 33 -27.16 17.58 -23.77
CA ASP A 33 -27.64 17.71 -25.14
C ASP A 33 -28.69 16.60 -25.35
N GLU A 34 -29.95 17.01 -25.26
CA GLU A 34 -31.16 16.23 -25.51
C GLU A 34 -31.22 15.58 -26.90
N ASP A 35 -31.83 14.39 -26.92
CA ASP A 35 -32.63 13.77 -27.98
C ASP A 35 -32.13 13.77 -29.44
N SER A 36 -31.49 12.68 -29.89
CA SER A 36 -31.83 12.02 -31.17
C SER A 36 -31.15 10.66 -31.37
N ASP A 37 -31.97 9.71 -31.83
CA ASP A 37 -31.69 8.51 -32.62
C ASP A 37 -31.18 7.22 -31.92
N TYR A 38 -32.08 6.23 -31.89
CA TYR A 38 -32.07 4.96 -31.15
C TYR A 38 -31.19 3.86 -31.79
N HIS A 39 -30.19 4.21 -32.62
CA HIS A 39 -29.43 3.24 -33.42
C HIS A 39 -27.90 3.27 -33.28
N GLN A 40 -27.34 3.85 -32.22
CA GLN A 40 -25.87 3.92 -32.03
C GLN A 40 -25.34 3.39 -30.67
N GLU A 41 -26.10 2.49 -30.03
CA GLU A 41 -25.81 1.97 -28.69
C GLU A 41 -24.56 1.06 -28.57
N PRO A 42 -24.23 0.12 -29.49
CA PRO A 42 -23.15 -0.84 -29.24
C PRO A 42 -21.74 -0.21 -29.29
N TYR A 43 -21.56 0.86 -30.09
CA TYR A 43 -20.25 1.52 -30.24
C TYR A 43 -19.91 2.45 -29.07
N LYS A 44 -20.90 3.17 -28.52
CA LYS A 44 -20.71 4.02 -27.34
C LYS A 44 -20.44 3.20 -26.08
N GLU A 45 -21.09 2.03 -25.94
CA GLU A 45 -20.83 1.10 -24.84
C GLU A 45 -19.42 0.48 -24.92
N SER A 46 -18.96 0.11 -26.12
CA SER A 46 -17.59 -0.40 -26.33
C SER A 46 -16.51 0.61 -25.91
N TYR A 47 -16.72 1.90 -26.17
CA TYR A 47 -15.79 2.95 -25.76
C TYR A 47 -15.75 3.14 -24.23
N LYS A 48 -16.91 3.15 -23.57
CA LYS A 48 -17.00 3.23 -22.10
C LYS A 48 -16.33 2.03 -21.44
N ASP A 49 -16.54 0.82 -21.97
CA ASP A 49 -15.91 -0.39 -21.44
C ASP A 49 -14.39 -0.41 -21.68
N ARG A 50 -13.91 0.05 -22.84
CA ARG A 50 -12.47 0.24 -23.10
C ARG A 50 -11.85 1.20 -22.09
N ARG A 51 -12.52 2.33 -21.81
CA ARG A 51 -12.07 3.31 -20.81
C ARG A 51 -12.00 2.70 -19.41
N ARG A 52 -13.04 1.95 -19.02
CA ARG A 52 -13.08 1.24 -17.73
C ARG A 52 -11.92 0.25 -17.60
N ARG A 53 -11.68 -0.59 -18.61
CA ARG A 53 -10.56 -1.55 -18.63
C ARG A 53 -9.20 -0.86 -18.55
N ALA A 54 -9.01 0.23 -19.28
CA ALA A 54 -7.76 1.00 -19.22
C ALA A 54 -7.53 1.59 -17.82
N HIS A 55 -8.58 2.14 -17.20
CA HIS A 55 -8.52 2.66 -15.83
C HIS A 55 -8.18 1.56 -14.81
N THR A 56 -8.84 0.40 -14.89
CA THR A 56 -8.53 -0.75 -14.01
C THR A 56 -7.08 -1.22 -14.17
N GLN A 57 -6.57 -1.30 -15.40
CA GLN A 57 -5.17 -1.69 -15.64
C GLN A 57 -4.18 -0.68 -15.06
N ALA A 58 -4.44 0.61 -15.22
CA ALA A 58 -3.59 1.66 -14.68
C ALA A 58 -3.53 1.61 -13.14
N GLU A 59 -4.68 1.44 -12.48
CA GLU A 59 -4.73 1.32 -11.02
C GLU A 59 -4.08 0.02 -10.52
N GLN A 60 -4.23 -1.10 -11.24
CA GLN A 60 -3.53 -2.33 -10.90
C GLN A 60 -2.01 -2.14 -10.95
N LYS A 61 -1.50 -1.56 -12.05
CA LYS A 61 -0.07 -1.24 -12.18
C LYS A 61 0.42 -0.32 -11.05
N ARG A 62 -0.37 0.67 -10.64
CA ARG A 62 -0.06 1.52 -9.49
C ARG A 62 0.01 0.71 -8.19
N ARG A 63 -0.95 -0.19 -7.94
CA ARG A 63 -0.98 -1.05 -6.75
C ARG A 63 0.20 -2.01 -6.71
N ASP A 64 0.58 -2.59 -7.84
CA ASP A 64 1.71 -3.51 -7.95
C ASP A 64 3.03 -2.78 -7.67
N ALA A 65 3.19 -1.57 -8.17
CA ALA A 65 4.35 -0.72 -7.86
C ALA A 65 4.44 -0.39 -6.35
N ILE A 66 3.31 -0.06 -5.71
CA ILE A 66 3.27 0.17 -4.26
C ILE A 66 3.60 -1.11 -3.51
N LYS A 67 3.04 -2.26 -3.91
CA LYS A 67 3.33 -3.55 -3.28
C LYS A 67 4.83 -3.87 -3.37
N LYS A 68 5.44 -3.71 -4.55
CA LYS A 68 6.88 -3.88 -4.73
C LYS A 68 7.68 -2.97 -3.79
N GLY A 69 7.29 -1.71 -3.64
CA GLY A 69 7.93 -0.79 -2.69
C GLY A 69 7.88 -1.29 -1.24
N TYR A 70 6.77 -1.91 -0.81
CA TYR A 70 6.69 -2.54 0.51
C TYR A 70 7.59 -3.77 0.64
N ASP A 71 7.63 -4.62 -0.39
CA ASP A 71 8.52 -5.79 -0.42
C ASP A 71 9.99 -5.34 -0.33
N ASP A 72 10.37 -4.31 -1.09
CA ASP A 72 11.72 -3.71 -1.06
C ASP A 72 12.05 -3.14 0.34
N LEU A 73 11.10 -2.43 0.98
CA LEU A 73 11.29 -1.90 2.34
C LEU A 73 11.50 -3.02 3.37
N GLN A 74 10.75 -4.12 3.27
CA GLN A 74 10.89 -5.24 4.21
C GLN A 74 12.26 -5.92 4.08
N ALA A 75 12.82 -5.97 2.86
CA ALA A 75 14.12 -6.56 2.60
C ALA A 75 15.31 -5.71 3.10
N ILE A 76 15.20 -4.38 3.10
CA ILE A 76 16.32 -3.50 3.48
C ILE A 76 16.26 -2.97 4.92
N VAL A 77 15.08 -3.06 5.57
CA VAL A 77 14.91 -2.61 6.95
C VAL A 77 15.12 -3.82 7.88
N PRO A 78 16.22 -3.89 8.64
CA PRO A 78 16.59 -5.10 9.39
C PRO A 78 15.52 -5.56 10.40
N THR A 79 14.80 -4.59 10.98
CA THR A 79 13.73 -4.87 11.96
C THR A 79 12.46 -5.41 11.31
N CYS A 80 12.31 -5.29 10.00
CA CYS A 80 11.24 -5.91 9.22
C CYS A 80 11.58 -7.35 8.84
N GLU A 81 12.81 -7.59 8.36
CA GLU A 81 13.31 -8.90 7.92
C GLU A 81 13.29 -9.96 9.04
N GLN A 82 13.64 -9.58 10.28
CA GLN A 82 13.78 -10.49 11.41
C GLN A 82 12.49 -11.26 11.81
N GLN A 83 11.30 -10.85 11.36
CA GLN A 83 10.05 -11.54 11.73
C GLN A 83 9.61 -12.64 10.76
N ASP A 84 10.24 -12.76 9.61
CA ASP A 84 9.87 -13.75 8.58
C ASP A 84 10.49 -15.14 8.83
N PHE A 85 11.38 -15.29 9.82
CA PHE A 85 12.07 -16.56 10.11
C PHE A 85 11.26 -17.56 10.94
N SER A 86 10.11 -17.17 11.49
CA SER A 86 9.21 -18.09 12.18
C SER A 86 8.07 -18.49 11.25
N ILE A 87 8.14 -19.71 10.72
CA ILE A 87 7.07 -20.31 9.91
C ILE A 87 5.74 -20.19 10.67
N GLY A 88 4.83 -19.35 10.15
CA GLY A 88 3.51 -19.09 10.74
C GLY A 88 3.35 -17.75 11.46
N SER A 89 4.37 -16.87 11.49
CA SER A 89 4.20 -15.51 12.00
C SER A 89 3.29 -14.67 11.08
N PRO A 90 2.38 -13.85 11.65
CA PRO A 90 1.55 -12.94 10.86
C PRO A 90 2.42 -11.93 10.10
N LYS A 91 2.17 -11.76 8.81
CA LYS A 91 2.84 -10.73 7.98
C LYS A 91 2.70 -9.35 8.63
N LEU A 92 3.80 -8.61 8.69
CA LEU A 92 3.83 -7.24 9.21
C LEU A 92 2.80 -6.35 8.48
N SER A 93 2.04 -5.57 9.26
CA SER A 93 1.08 -4.64 8.68
C SER A 93 1.79 -3.48 7.98
N LYS A 94 1.14 -2.91 6.96
CA LYS A 94 1.69 -1.77 6.19
C LYS A 94 2.08 -0.59 7.09
N ALA A 95 1.28 -0.31 8.11
CA ALA A 95 1.56 0.76 9.07
C ALA A 95 2.84 0.49 9.87
N ILE A 96 3.03 -0.76 10.31
CA ILE A 96 4.22 -1.16 11.06
C ILE A 96 5.48 -1.12 10.19
N VAL A 97 5.41 -1.58 8.94
CA VAL A 97 6.54 -1.48 8.00
C VAL A 97 6.98 -0.02 7.82
N LEU A 98 6.02 0.89 7.63
CA LEU A 98 6.32 2.32 7.50
C LEU A 98 6.95 2.90 8.78
N GLN A 99 6.40 2.57 9.96
CA GLN A 99 6.95 3.05 11.22
C GLN A 99 8.38 2.56 11.44
N LYS A 100 8.63 1.25 11.27
CA LYS A 100 9.97 0.67 11.37
C LYS A 100 10.96 1.31 10.39
N THR A 101 10.49 1.65 9.19
CA THR A 101 11.31 2.34 8.17
C THR A 101 11.69 3.75 8.63
N ILE A 102 10.74 4.51 9.19
CA ILE A 102 11.01 5.85 9.73
C ILE A 102 12.07 5.77 10.84
N ASP A 103 11.89 4.84 11.78
CA ASP A 103 12.82 4.65 12.89
C ASP A 103 14.23 4.27 12.36
N TYR A 104 14.29 3.43 11.33
CA TYR A 104 15.56 3.04 10.70
C TYR A 104 16.25 4.21 9.99
N ILE A 105 15.52 5.06 9.27
CA ILE A 105 16.08 6.28 8.67
C ILE A 105 16.68 7.20 9.75
N GLN A 106 15.96 7.38 10.86
CA GLN A 106 16.46 8.18 11.99
C GLN A 106 17.73 7.57 12.61
N PHE A 107 17.77 6.24 12.73
CA PHE A 107 18.97 5.52 13.16
C PHE A 107 20.15 5.76 12.21
N LEU A 108 19.95 5.62 10.90
CA LEU A 108 20.99 5.85 9.89
C LEU A 108 21.54 7.28 9.95
N HIS A 109 20.70 8.28 10.19
CA HIS A 109 21.16 9.66 10.39
C HIS A 109 22.05 9.82 11.63
N LYS A 110 21.71 9.16 12.75
CA LYS A 110 22.52 9.19 13.97
C LYS A 110 23.87 8.50 13.77
N GLU A 111 23.86 7.31 13.17
CA GLU A 111 25.09 6.56 12.88
C GLU A 111 25.99 7.31 11.90
N LYS A 112 25.43 7.90 10.83
CA LYS A 112 26.19 8.73 9.91
C LYS A 112 26.89 9.90 10.64
N LYS A 113 26.15 10.63 11.48
CA LYS A 113 26.71 11.75 12.26
C LYS A 113 27.84 11.28 13.18
N LYS A 114 27.65 10.18 13.89
CA LYS A 114 28.67 9.58 14.76
C LYS A 114 29.94 9.22 13.97
N GLN A 115 29.80 8.58 12.82
CA GLN A 115 30.93 8.23 11.95
C GLN A 115 31.67 9.48 11.43
N GLU A 116 30.96 10.55 11.09
CA GLU A 116 31.56 11.82 10.67
C GLU A 116 32.38 12.47 11.81
N GLU A 117 31.88 12.42 13.04
CA GLU A 117 32.59 12.91 14.25
C GLU A 117 33.84 12.05 14.56
N GLU A 118 33.75 10.73 14.45
CA GLU A 118 34.87 9.81 14.61
C GLU A 118 35.95 10.07 13.57
N VAL A 119 35.59 10.22 12.29
CA VAL A 119 36.53 10.57 11.22
C VAL A 119 37.21 11.92 11.49
N SER A 120 36.48 12.92 11.97
CA SER A 120 37.03 14.22 12.33
C SER A 120 38.07 14.11 13.46
N THR A 121 37.75 13.31 14.48
CA THR A 121 38.63 13.06 15.63
C THR A 121 39.90 12.33 15.19
N LEU A 122 39.76 11.22 14.46
CA LEU A 122 40.90 10.46 13.96
C LEU A 122 41.82 11.29 13.06
N ARG A 123 41.28 12.21 12.26
CA ARG A 123 42.10 13.14 11.45
C ARG A 123 42.93 14.09 12.32
N LYS A 124 42.38 14.59 13.43
CA LYS A 124 43.11 15.42 14.39
C LYS A 124 44.22 14.63 15.07
N ASP A 125 43.93 13.40 15.50
CA ASP A 125 44.91 12.52 16.13
C ASP A 125 46.07 12.21 15.19
N VAL A 126 45.77 11.88 13.93
CA VAL A 126 46.80 11.67 12.89
C VAL A 126 47.66 12.92 12.69
N MET A 127 47.07 14.11 12.70
CA MET A 127 47.82 15.36 12.59
C MET A 127 48.73 15.59 13.80
N ALA A 128 48.22 15.40 15.02
CA ALA A 128 49.00 15.53 16.24
C ALA A 128 50.18 14.56 16.26
N LEU A 129 49.95 13.28 15.94
CA LEU A 129 51.00 12.27 15.86
C LEU A 129 52.04 12.59 14.79
N LYS A 130 51.66 13.19 13.67
CA LYS A 130 52.63 13.65 12.66
C LYS A 130 53.51 14.78 13.17
N ILE A 131 52.96 15.72 13.93
CA ILE A 131 53.72 16.82 14.54
C ILE A 131 54.69 16.27 15.60
N MET A 132 54.27 15.30 16.41
CA MET A 132 55.09 14.71 17.48
C MET A 132 56.24 13.83 17.00
N LYS A 133 56.23 13.40 15.73
CA LYS A 133 57.29 12.57 15.13
C LYS A 133 58.36 13.39 14.40
N VAL A 134 58.22 14.72 14.38
CA VAL A 134 59.24 15.66 13.90
C VAL A 134 60.14 16.05 15.06
#